data_AF-A0A932NEI3-F1
#
_entry.id   AF-A0A932NEI3-F1
#
_cell.length_a   1.000
_cell.length_b   1.000
_cell.length_c   1.000
_cell.angle_alpha   90.00
_cell.angle_beta   90.00
_cell.angle_gamma   90.00
#
_symmetry.space_group_name_H-M   'P 1'
#
loop_
_entity.id
_entity.type
_entity.pdbx_description
1 polymer ?
#
loop_
_entity_poly.entity_id
_entity_poly.type
_entity_poly.pdbx_seq_one_letter_code
_entity_poly.pdbx_strand_id
1 'polypeptide(L)'
;MRASAFAVLLAVAAAAATPAPYGVLLLAHGGDPSWNAEIAALRARTDARVPTETALGMADTTAMQDAVDRLKARGVGRIVAVPLFVSSRSEVLDQTRYALGLSKKPSEVLRAAFARMGAAHAPTRPGGGGSAAHAHHGHAHAFSTERVRLPLPLVMSPALDDHPLVASILLERARALSRDANKESVVLVAHGPVDDAALPAWTDTLAALCARVRSEGAFREVSYGVLRDDAVSSSPPPRESTTTTATPPTAGSTSTNTSCRAFMEPSLWRTRTSPRCGRRLCSWPRWATTRKVMSPPSS
;
A
#
# COMPACT_ATOMS: atom_id res chain seq x y z
N MET A 1 -32.06 -34.31 -65.67
CA MET A 1 -31.59 -34.57 -64.29
C MET A 1 -31.14 -33.24 -63.69
N ARG A 2 -31.90 -32.67 -62.75
CA ARG A 2 -31.54 -31.43 -62.05
C ARG A 2 -31.12 -31.81 -60.63
N ALA A 3 -29.85 -31.59 -60.30
CA ALA A 3 -29.32 -31.78 -58.96
C ALA A 3 -29.67 -30.57 -58.10
N SER A 4 -30.51 -30.77 -57.09
CA SER A 4 -30.77 -29.78 -56.05
C SER A 4 -29.76 -29.96 -54.93
N ALA A 5 -28.83 -29.03 -54.80
CA ALA A 5 -27.95 -28.92 -53.65
C ALA A 5 -28.70 -28.23 -52.50
N PHE A 6 -29.02 -28.98 -51.44
CA PHE A 6 -29.53 -28.42 -50.19
C PHE A 6 -28.34 -28.04 -49.31
N ALA A 7 -28.04 -26.75 -49.20
CA ALA A 7 -27.07 -26.24 -48.24
C ALA A 7 -27.73 -26.17 -46.87
N VAL A 8 -27.32 -27.04 -45.95
CA VAL A 8 -27.73 -26.99 -44.54
C VAL A 8 -26.87 -25.92 -43.85
N LEU A 9 -27.46 -24.76 -43.56
CA LEU A 9 -26.85 -23.77 -42.67
C LEU A 9 -26.97 -24.29 -41.22
N LEU A 10 -25.87 -24.79 -40.66
CA LEU A 10 -25.73 -24.99 -39.22
C LEU A 10 -25.55 -23.62 -38.56
N ALA A 11 -26.64 -23.05 -38.05
CA ALA A 11 -26.58 -21.93 -37.12
C ALA A 11 -26.08 -22.45 -35.77
N VAL A 12 -24.79 -22.25 -35.48
CA VAL A 12 -24.27 -22.40 -34.11
C VAL A 12 -24.82 -21.23 -33.31
N ALA A 13 -25.91 -21.46 -32.59
CA ALA A 13 -26.36 -20.53 -31.57
C ALA A 13 -25.30 -20.51 -30.46
N ALA A 14 -24.48 -19.47 -30.45
CA ALA A 14 -23.66 -19.16 -29.28
C ALA A 14 -24.63 -18.96 -28.12
N ALA A 15 -24.65 -19.89 -27.17
CA ALA A 15 -25.36 -19.72 -25.92
C ALA A 15 -24.81 -18.44 -25.29
N ALA A 16 -25.62 -17.37 -25.31
CA ALA A 16 -25.27 -16.14 -24.63
C ALA A 16 -25.18 -16.50 -23.14
N ALA A 17 -23.94 -16.59 -22.64
CA ALA A 17 -23.70 -16.81 -21.23
C ALA A 17 -24.49 -15.77 -20.45
N THR A 18 -25.29 -16.21 -19.47
CA THR A 18 -26.05 -15.30 -18.63
C THR A 18 -25.08 -14.29 -18.02
N PRO A 19 -25.22 -12.98 -18.32
CA PRO A 19 -24.23 -12.00 -17.90
C PRO A 19 -24.08 -12.05 -16.39
N ALA A 20 -22.83 -12.11 -15.92
CA ALA A 20 -22.56 -12.10 -14.50
C ALA A 20 -23.22 -10.86 -13.88
N PRO A 21 -23.97 -11.00 -12.77
CA PRO A 21 -24.72 -9.89 -12.19
C PRO A 21 -23.79 -8.75 -11.76
N TYR A 22 -22.50 -9.04 -11.53
CA TYR A 22 -21.46 -8.07 -11.26
C TYR A 22 -20.07 -8.58 -11.69
N GLY A 23 -19.14 -7.64 -11.84
CA GLY A 23 -17.71 -7.88 -11.89
C GLY A 23 -16.98 -7.27 -10.70
N VAL A 24 -15.78 -7.75 -10.42
CA VAL A 24 -14.89 -7.24 -9.36
C VAL A 24 -13.76 -6.43 -9.98
N LEU A 25 -13.56 -5.22 -9.48
CA LEU A 25 -12.40 -4.38 -9.80
C LEU A 25 -11.46 -4.35 -8.60
N LEU A 26 -10.34 -5.07 -8.69
CA LEU A 26 -9.29 -5.03 -7.67
C LEU A 26 -8.45 -3.77 -7.85
N LEU A 27 -8.42 -2.91 -6.85
CA LEU A 27 -7.61 -1.69 -6.83
C LEU A 27 -6.38 -1.94 -5.98
N ALA A 28 -5.18 -1.81 -6.54
CA ALA A 28 -3.94 -1.96 -5.78
C ALA A 28 -2.91 -0.88 -6.15
N HIS A 29 -1.96 -0.63 -5.24
CA HIS A 29 -0.88 0.33 -5.48
C HIS A 29 -0.11 0.01 -6.76
N GLY A 30 0.13 -1.28 -7.02
CA GLY A 30 1.22 -1.71 -7.89
C GLY A 30 2.58 -1.49 -7.22
N GLY A 31 3.60 -2.18 -7.68
CA GLY A 31 4.91 -2.19 -7.04
C GLY A 31 5.94 -2.92 -7.89
N ASP A 32 6.87 -3.60 -7.25
CA ASP A 32 7.85 -4.41 -7.94
C ASP A 32 7.19 -5.64 -8.64
N PRO A 33 7.92 -6.33 -9.54
CA PRO A 33 7.36 -7.46 -10.28
C PRO A 33 6.81 -8.60 -9.42
N SER A 34 7.42 -8.88 -8.26
CA SER A 34 6.96 -9.95 -7.37
C SER A 34 5.64 -9.60 -6.72
N TRP A 35 5.52 -8.36 -6.24
CA TRP A 35 4.24 -7.83 -5.74
C TRP A 35 3.15 -7.86 -6.82
N ASN A 36 3.45 -7.38 -8.03
CA ASN A 36 2.47 -7.35 -9.11
C ASN A 36 2.04 -8.76 -9.53
N ALA A 37 2.94 -9.75 -9.45
CA ALA A 37 2.62 -11.15 -9.72
C ALA A 37 1.63 -11.73 -8.70
N GLU A 38 1.74 -11.36 -7.42
CA GLU A 38 0.76 -11.77 -6.40
C GLU A 38 -0.63 -11.20 -6.66
N ILE A 39 -0.70 -9.93 -7.09
CA ILE A 39 -1.98 -9.31 -7.49
C ILE A 39 -2.57 -10.01 -8.72
N ALA A 40 -1.73 -10.36 -9.71
CA ALA A 40 -2.17 -11.11 -10.88
C ALA A 40 -2.68 -12.51 -10.51
N ALA A 41 -2.01 -13.20 -9.58
CA ALA A 41 -2.45 -14.51 -9.08
C ALA A 41 -3.77 -14.41 -8.31
N LEU A 42 -3.96 -13.37 -7.49
CA LEU A 42 -5.22 -13.10 -6.80
C LEU A 42 -6.36 -12.83 -7.79
N ARG A 43 -6.12 -12.01 -8.82
CA ARG A 43 -7.06 -11.78 -9.91
C ARG A 43 -7.46 -13.10 -10.54
N ALA A 44 -6.51 -13.93 -10.97
CA ALA A 44 -6.80 -15.20 -11.64
C ALA A 44 -7.66 -16.15 -10.77
N ARG A 45 -7.36 -16.26 -9.47
CA ARG A 45 -8.15 -17.07 -8.53
C ARG A 45 -9.58 -16.55 -8.37
N THR A 46 -9.76 -15.24 -8.38
CA THR A 46 -11.07 -14.59 -8.23
C THR A 46 -11.87 -14.67 -9.54
N ASP A 47 -11.18 -14.51 -10.67
CA ASP A 47 -11.74 -14.55 -12.02
C ASP A 47 -12.34 -15.91 -12.38
N ALA A 48 -11.82 -16.99 -11.78
CA ALA A 48 -12.38 -18.32 -11.89
C ALA A 48 -13.82 -18.45 -11.33
N ARG A 49 -14.29 -17.46 -10.56
CA ARG A 49 -15.64 -17.46 -9.94
C ARG A 49 -16.48 -16.26 -10.37
N VAL A 50 -15.87 -15.08 -10.50
CA VAL A 50 -16.54 -13.82 -10.82
C VAL A 50 -15.65 -13.02 -11.75
N PRO A 51 -16.15 -12.43 -12.85
CA PRO A 51 -15.34 -11.60 -13.73
C PRO A 51 -14.54 -10.55 -12.97
N THR A 52 -13.22 -10.65 -12.99
CA THR A 52 -12.32 -9.85 -12.17
C THR A 52 -11.23 -9.18 -13.02
N GLU A 53 -11.11 -7.88 -12.87
CA GLU A 53 -10.04 -7.06 -13.46
C GLU A 53 -9.28 -6.31 -12.36
N THR A 54 -8.05 -5.91 -12.67
CA THR A 54 -7.17 -5.16 -11.77
C THR A 54 -6.84 -3.81 -12.34
N ALA A 55 -6.79 -2.79 -11.48
CA ALA A 55 -6.17 -1.51 -11.78
C ALA A 55 -5.01 -1.26 -10.79
N LEU A 56 -3.81 -1.08 -11.33
CA LEU A 56 -2.58 -0.78 -10.59
C LEU A 56 -2.23 0.70 -10.81
N GLY A 57 -1.59 1.35 -9.83
CA GLY A 57 -0.94 2.65 -10.05
C GLY A 57 -1.51 3.83 -9.25
N MET A 58 -1.95 3.64 -8.00
CA MET A 58 -2.31 4.76 -7.09
C MET A 58 -3.33 5.74 -7.66
N ALA A 59 -4.53 5.25 -7.97
CA ALA A 59 -5.58 6.04 -8.62
C ALA A 59 -5.27 6.45 -10.09
N ASP A 60 -4.42 5.69 -10.80
CA ASP A 60 -4.24 5.84 -12.24
C ASP A 60 -5.56 5.66 -13.00
N THR A 61 -6.03 6.75 -13.63
CA THR A 61 -7.30 6.80 -14.34
C THR A 61 -7.31 5.96 -15.60
N THR A 62 -6.16 5.80 -16.27
CA THR A 62 -6.02 4.96 -17.47
C THR A 62 -6.17 3.49 -17.09
N ALA A 63 -5.44 3.04 -16.07
CA ALA A 63 -5.53 1.66 -15.59
C ALA A 63 -6.94 1.31 -15.10
N MET A 64 -7.61 2.24 -14.41
CA MET A 64 -9.00 2.06 -14.00
C MET A 64 -9.96 2.03 -15.19
N GLN A 65 -9.80 2.94 -16.16
CA GLN A 65 -10.63 2.97 -17.37
C GLN A 65 -10.52 1.66 -18.16
N ASP A 66 -9.30 1.19 -18.38
CA ASP A 66 -9.01 -0.06 -19.07
C ASP A 66 -9.66 -1.26 -18.36
N ALA A 67 -9.60 -1.32 -17.03
CA ALA A 67 -10.22 -2.38 -16.24
C ALA A 67 -11.76 -2.33 -16.31
N VAL A 68 -12.35 -1.13 -16.23
CA VAL A 68 -13.81 -0.93 -16.38
C VAL A 68 -14.28 -1.35 -17.77
N ASP A 69 -13.54 -0.99 -18.83
CA ASP A 69 -13.89 -1.32 -20.20
C ASP A 69 -13.79 -2.83 -20.46
N ARG A 70 -12.78 -3.50 -19.89
CA ARG A 70 -12.69 -4.98 -19.94
C ARG A 70 -13.84 -5.65 -19.20
N LEU A 71 -14.22 -5.18 -18.01
CA LEU A 71 -15.39 -5.71 -17.29
C LEU A 71 -16.68 -5.52 -18.09
N LYS A 72 -16.87 -4.34 -18.70
CA LYS A 72 -18.01 -4.06 -19.57
C LYS A 72 -18.05 -4.98 -20.79
N ALA A 73 -16.92 -5.19 -21.46
CA ALA A 73 -16.82 -6.08 -22.62
C ALA A 73 -17.18 -7.53 -22.26
N ARG A 74 -17.01 -7.92 -21.00
CA ARG A 74 -17.42 -9.22 -20.45
C ARG A 74 -18.90 -9.28 -20.04
N GLY A 75 -19.67 -8.22 -20.30
CA GLY A 75 -21.13 -8.19 -20.11
C GLY A 75 -21.59 -8.03 -18.67
N VAL A 76 -20.74 -7.56 -17.73
CA VAL A 76 -21.16 -7.40 -16.34
C VAL A 76 -22.16 -6.24 -16.18
N GLY A 77 -23.17 -6.42 -15.34
CA GLY A 77 -24.22 -5.40 -15.12
C GLY A 77 -23.85 -4.30 -14.12
N ARG A 78 -22.90 -4.55 -13.23
CA ARG A 78 -22.37 -3.60 -12.22
C ARG A 78 -20.94 -3.96 -11.82
N ILE A 79 -20.23 -3.02 -11.21
CA ILE A 79 -18.86 -3.22 -10.73
C ILE A 79 -18.82 -3.09 -9.21
N VAL A 80 -18.14 -4.03 -8.55
CA VAL A 80 -17.74 -3.94 -7.14
C VAL A 80 -16.25 -3.69 -7.09
N ALA A 81 -15.86 -2.47 -6.75
CA ALA A 81 -14.46 -2.10 -6.56
C ALA A 81 -13.99 -2.51 -5.15
N VAL A 82 -12.88 -3.25 -5.08
CA VAL A 82 -12.31 -3.79 -3.84
C VAL A 82 -10.88 -3.24 -3.71
N PRO A 83 -10.65 -2.31 -2.77
CA PRO A 83 -9.32 -1.77 -2.54
C PRO A 83 -8.46 -2.71 -1.69
N LEU A 84 -7.33 -3.14 -2.26
CA LEU A 84 -6.26 -3.85 -1.58
C LEU A 84 -5.33 -2.85 -0.86
N PHE A 85 -5.92 -2.12 0.08
CA PHE A 85 -5.27 -1.06 0.86
C PHE A 85 -5.45 -1.34 2.35
N VAL A 86 -4.49 -0.91 3.17
CA VAL A 86 -4.54 -1.14 4.62
C VAL A 86 -5.60 -0.28 5.31
N SER A 87 -5.80 0.97 4.85
CA SER A 87 -6.70 1.93 5.50
C SER A 87 -7.61 2.62 4.51
N SER A 88 -8.90 2.72 4.86
CA SER A 88 -9.92 3.48 4.13
C SER A 88 -9.67 4.99 4.16
N ARG A 89 -8.83 5.46 5.09
CA ARG A 89 -8.42 6.87 5.27
C ARG A 89 -7.15 7.22 4.49
N SER A 90 -6.78 6.42 3.49
CA SER A 90 -5.69 6.71 2.58
C SER A 90 -6.08 7.80 1.57
N GLU A 91 -5.18 8.75 1.36
CA GLU A 91 -5.30 9.84 0.40
C GLU A 91 -5.39 9.33 -1.04
N VAL A 92 -4.78 8.18 -1.31
CA VAL A 92 -4.88 7.46 -2.59
C VAL A 92 -6.30 6.95 -2.80
N LEU A 93 -6.93 6.43 -1.75
CA LEU A 93 -8.32 5.99 -1.85
C LEU A 93 -9.27 7.17 -1.98
N ASP A 94 -8.98 8.31 -1.34
CA ASP A 94 -9.75 9.53 -1.57
C ASP A 94 -9.66 9.99 -3.03
N GLN A 95 -8.47 9.92 -3.62
CA GLN A 95 -8.28 10.21 -5.03
C GLN A 95 -8.95 9.18 -5.93
N THR A 96 -8.90 7.90 -5.56
CA THR A 96 -9.57 6.82 -6.30
C THR A 96 -11.09 6.99 -6.27
N ARG A 97 -11.68 7.33 -5.11
CA ARG A 97 -13.11 7.65 -4.98
C ARG A 97 -13.49 8.84 -5.86
N TYR A 98 -12.65 9.87 -5.91
CA TYR A 98 -12.87 11.00 -6.81
C TYR A 98 -12.82 10.56 -8.28
N ALA A 99 -11.77 9.86 -8.70
CA ALA A 99 -11.61 9.39 -10.08
C ALA A 99 -12.78 8.51 -10.52
N LEU A 100 -13.31 7.66 -9.63
CA LEU A 100 -14.47 6.80 -9.86
C LEU A 100 -15.83 7.50 -9.67
N GLY A 101 -15.89 8.82 -9.50
CA GLY A 101 -17.18 9.50 -9.35
C GLY A 101 -17.87 9.34 -7.98
N LEU A 102 -17.28 8.60 -7.05
CA LEU A 102 -17.83 8.28 -5.73
C LEU A 102 -17.65 9.44 -4.73
N SER A 103 -16.72 10.35 -5.00
CA SER A 103 -16.54 11.60 -4.25
C SER A 103 -16.69 12.82 -5.15
N LYS A 104 -17.28 13.89 -4.59
CA LYS A 104 -17.37 15.20 -5.25
C LYS A 104 -16.04 15.94 -5.27
N LYS A 105 -15.18 15.73 -4.28
CA LYS A 105 -13.93 16.47 -4.08
C LYS A 105 -12.71 15.57 -4.29
N PRO A 106 -11.63 16.06 -4.92
CA PRO A 106 -10.36 15.34 -5.03
C PRO A 106 -9.68 15.20 -3.66
N SER A 107 -8.62 14.40 -3.55
CA SER A 107 -7.90 14.24 -2.28
C SER A 107 -7.28 15.56 -1.81
N GLU A 108 -7.18 15.74 -0.49
CA GLU A 108 -6.66 16.97 0.10
C GLU A 108 -5.17 17.20 -0.26
N VAL A 109 -4.38 16.13 -0.31
CA VAL A 109 -2.99 16.16 -0.78
C VAL A 109 -2.90 16.63 -2.23
N LEU A 110 -3.77 16.11 -3.11
CA LEU A 110 -3.83 16.54 -4.51
C LEU A 110 -4.27 18.00 -4.62
N ARG A 111 -5.26 18.41 -3.82
CA ARG A 111 -5.71 19.81 -3.74
C ARG A 111 -4.58 20.73 -3.27
N ALA A 112 -3.79 20.32 -2.28
CA ALA A 112 -2.63 21.04 -1.79
C ALA A 112 -1.49 21.09 -2.83
N ALA A 113 -1.26 19.99 -3.58
CA ALA A 113 -0.30 19.95 -4.68
C ALA A 113 -0.71 20.90 -5.82
N PHE A 114 -1.99 20.91 -6.22
CA PHE A 114 -2.52 21.86 -7.20
C PHE A 114 -2.44 23.30 -6.72
N ALA A 115 -2.71 23.58 -5.44
CA ALA A 115 -2.54 24.92 -4.88
C ALA A 115 -1.08 25.40 -4.97
N ARG A 116 -0.11 24.50 -4.73
CA ARG A 116 1.32 24.79 -4.88
C ARG A 116 1.74 24.98 -6.34
N MET A 117 1.21 24.20 -7.27
CA MET A 117 1.50 24.34 -8.71
C MET A 117 0.80 25.55 -9.36
N GLY A 118 -0.40 25.92 -8.91
CA GLY A 118 -1.13 27.11 -9.33
C GLY A 118 -0.48 28.41 -8.85
N ALA A 119 0.20 28.39 -7.70
CA ALA A 119 1.05 29.49 -7.25
C ALA A 119 2.35 29.64 -8.08
N ALA A 120 2.78 28.57 -8.77
CA ALA A 120 3.96 28.59 -9.65
C ALA A 120 3.64 28.98 -11.11
N HIS A 121 2.36 29.16 -11.47
CA HIS A 121 1.91 29.56 -12.82
C HIS A 121 1.36 31.00 -12.86
N ALA A 122 2.05 31.96 -12.20
CA ALA A 122 1.98 33.34 -12.68
C ALA A 122 2.57 33.36 -14.10
N PRO A 123 1.89 33.94 -15.11
CA PRO A 123 2.21 33.68 -16.52
C PRO A 123 3.56 34.32 -16.88
N THR A 124 4.60 33.51 -17.03
CA THR A 124 5.78 33.87 -17.82
C THR A 124 5.47 33.61 -19.29
N ARG A 125 5.78 34.61 -20.12
CA ARG A 125 5.50 34.68 -21.57
C ARG A 125 5.89 33.42 -22.35
N PRO A 126 5.19 33.08 -23.45
CA PRO A 126 5.49 31.92 -24.27
C PRO A 126 6.74 32.16 -25.13
N GLY A 127 7.68 31.21 -25.09
CA GLY A 127 8.81 31.17 -26.02
C GLY A 127 9.54 29.83 -25.97
N GLY A 128 9.57 29.14 -27.11
CA GLY A 128 10.57 28.12 -27.44
C GLY A 128 10.14 26.66 -27.29
N GLY A 129 9.83 26.01 -28.43
CA GLY A 129 9.64 24.58 -28.52
C GLY A 129 10.94 23.78 -28.35
N GLY A 130 10.80 22.51 -27.97
CA GLY A 130 11.91 21.57 -27.84
C GLY A 130 11.46 20.15 -27.48
N SER A 131 11.41 19.31 -28.52
CA SER A 131 11.39 17.85 -28.63
C SER A 131 11.11 16.94 -27.42
N ALA A 132 10.25 15.97 -27.71
CA ALA A 132 9.99 14.75 -26.96
C ALA A 132 11.26 13.93 -26.67
N ALA A 133 11.38 13.43 -25.43
CA ALA A 133 12.15 12.25 -25.08
C ALA A 133 11.69 11.69 -23.71
N HIS A 134 11.11 10.49 -23.76
CA HIS A 134 11.00 9.47 -22.71
C HIS A 134 10.86 9.93 -21.23
N ALA A 135 9.63 10.19 -20.81
CA ALA A 135 9.28 10.28 -19.39
C ALA A 135 8.83 8.90 -18.87
N HIS A 136 9.45 8.43 -17.79
CA HIS A 136 9.06 7.23 -17.05
C HIS A 136 7.58 7.34 -16.57
N HIS A 137 6.69 6.51 -17.12
CA HIS A 137 5.23 6.51 -16.91
C HIS A 137 4.80 5.92 -15.55
N GLY A 138 5.33 6.40 -14.43
CA GLY A 138 4.98 5.90 -13.10
C GLY A 138 4.42 6.94 -12.13
N HIS A 139 4.78 8.22 -12.29
CA HIS A 139 4.50 9.24 -11.28
C HIS A 139 3.58 10.38 -11.73
N ALA A 140 3.27 10.48 -13.04
CA ALA A 140 2.50 11.62 -13.57
C ALA A 140 0.97 11.47 -13.42
N HIS A 141 0.44 10.25 -13.38
CA HIS A 141 -1.01 10.02 -13.36
C HIS A 141 -1.64 10.03 -11.95
N ALA A 142 -0.83 9.89 -10.89
CA ALA A 142 -1.29 9.99 -9.50
C ALA A 142 -1.83 11.38 -9.13
N PHE A 143 -1.61 12.39 -9.99
CA PHE A 143 -2.03 13.77 -9.79
C PHE A 143 -3.08 14.29 -10.79
N SER A 144 -3.81 13.40 -11.48
CA SER A 144 -4.84 13.80 -12.44
C SER A 144 -6.17 14.18 -11.77
N THR A 145 -6.85 15.22 -12.26
CA THR A 145 -8.26 15.54 -11.92
C THR A 145 -9.25 14.88 -12.88
N GLU A 146 -8.77 14.07 -13.82
CA GLU A 146 -9.63 13.32 -14.72
C GLU A 146 -10.43 12.27 -13.96
N ARG A 147 -11.59 11.93 -14.52
CA ARG A 147 -12.48 10.90 -13.99
C ARG A 147 -12.61 9.77 -14.98
N VAL A 148 -12.76 8.57 -14.43
CA VAL A 148 -13.09 7.37 -15.18
C VAL A 148 -14.53 7.50 -15.68
N ARG A 149 -14.75 7.17 -16.95
CA ARG A 149 -16.10 7.07 -17.51
C ARG A 149 -16.70 5.77 -17.02
N LEU A 150 -17.77 5.86 -16.24
CA LEU A 150 -18.47 4.71 -15.67
C LEU A 150 -19.80 4.47 -16.41
N PRO A 151 -19.82 3.63 -17.45
CA PRO A 151 -21.04 3.24 -18.13
C PRO A 151 -21.89 2.24 -17.33
N LEU A 152 -21.35 1.71 -16.22
CA LEU A 152 -21.98 0.72 -15.35
C LEU A 152 -22.07 1.27 -13.91
N PRO A 153 -23.12 0.93 -13.15
CA PRO A 153 -23.16 1.22 -11.72
C PRO A 153 -21.94 0.63 -11.00
N LEU A 154 -21.32 1.42 -10.13
CA LEU A 154 -20.15 1.02 -9.36
C LEU A 154 -20.36 1.31 -7.88
N VAL A 155 -20.03 0.33 -7.04
CA VAL A 155 -19.89 0.49 -5.60
C VAL A 155 -18.47 0.11 -5.19
N MET A 156 -17.97 0.69 -4.10
CA MET A 156 -16.64 0.37 -3.57
C MET A 156 -16.76 -0.11 -2.13
N SER A 157 -16.10 -1.22 -1.80
CA SER A 157 -16.00 -1.67 -0.41
C SER A 157 -15.07 -0.76 0.39
N PRO A 158 -15.10 -0.85 1.74
CA PRO A 158 -13.98 -0.37 2.54
C PRO A 158 -12.66 -1.04 2.15
N ALA A 159 -11.57 -0.45 2.63
CA ALA A 159 -10.25 -1.08 2.63
C ALA A 159 -10.18 -2.21 3.66
N LEU A 160 -8.98 -2.74 3.90
CA LEU A 160 -8.79 -3.83 4.87
C LEU A 160 -9.07 -3.39 6.31
N ASP A 161 -8.74 -2.14 6.67
CA ASP A 161 -9.00 -1.52 7.97
C ASP A 161 -8.68 -2.47 9.15
N ASP A 162 -9.57 -2.56 10.15
CA ASP A 162 -9.44 -3.43 11.32
C ASP A 162 -10.11 -4.81 11.13
N HIS A 163 -10.30 -5.23 9.87
CA HIS A 163 -11.01 -6.46 9.56
C HIS A 163 -10.35 -7.67 10.25
N PRO A 164 -11.11 -8.61 10.86
CA PRO A 164 -10.54 -9.73 11.64
C PRO A 164 -9.54 -10.61 10.87
N LEU A 165 -9.71 -10.75 9.55
CA LEU A 165 -8.73 -11.46 8.70
C LEU A 165 -7.36 -10.78 8.69
N VAL A 166 -7.29 -9.44 8.77
CA VAL A 166 -6.02 -8.72 8.88
C VAL A 166 -5.34 -9.06 10.19
N ALA A 167 -6.07 -9.04 11.31
CA ALA A 167 -5.56 -9.45 12.61
C ALA A 167 -5.05 -10.90 12.59
N SER A 168 -5.76 -11.80 11.90
CA SER A 168 -5.35 -13.20 11.74
C SER A 168 -4.04 -13.32 10.95
N ILE A 169 -3.90 -12.58 9.86
CA ILE A 169 -2.66 -12.53 9.06
C ILE A 169 -1.51 -11.99 9.92
N LEU A 170 -1.71 -10.87 10.62
CA LEU A 170 -0.68 -10.28 11.49
C LEU A 170 -0.25 -11.25 12.60
N LEU A 171 -1.21 -11.95 13.20
CA LEU A 171 -0.94 -12.95 14.21
C LEU A 171 -0.16 -14.15 13.67
N GLU A 172 -0.54 -14.66 12.49
CA GLU A 172 0.17 -15.74 11.81
C GLU A 172 1.63 -15.35 11.54
N ARG A 173 1.86 -14.14 11.04
CA ARG A 173 3.22 -13.60 10.80
C ARG A 173 4.01 -13.44 12.10
N ALA A 174 3.38 -12.91 13.16
CA ALA A 174 4.03 -12.78 14.45
C ALA A 174 4.43 -14.14 15.04
N ARG A 175 3.54 -15.14 14.97
CA ARG A 175 3.81 -16.52 15.43
C ARG A 175 4.90 -17.20 14.64
N ALA A 176 4.96 -16.99 13.32
CA ALA A 176 6.02 -17.54 12.47
C ALA A 176 7.42 -17.02 12.84
N LEU A 177 7.50 -15.83 13.43
CA LEU A 177 8.75 -15.22 13.91
C LEU A 177 9.06 -15.54 15.38
N SER A 178 8.03 -15.90 16.14
CA SER A 178 8.11 -16.09 17.59
C SER A 178 8.78 -17.42 17.97
N ARG A 179 9.50 -17.42 19.10
CA ARG A 179 10.00 -18.66 19.73
C ARG A 179 9.27 -18.95 21.04
N ASP A 180 8.99 -17.92 21.82
CA ASP A 180 8.24 -18.00 23.08
C ASP A 180 7.41 -16.73 23.25
N ALA A 181 6.19 -16.74 22.71
CA ALA A 181 5.31 -15.58 22.65
C ALA A 181 5.12 -14.90 24.02
N ASN A 182 5.00 -15.69 25.10
CA ASN A 182 4.78 -15.16 26.46
C ASN A 182 5.95 -14.30 26.99
N LYS A 183 7.13 -14.36 26.35
CA LYS A 183 8.32 -13.55 26.70
C LYS A 183 8.64 -12.49 25.66
N GLU A 184 7.88 -12.42 24.58
CA GLU A 184 8.15 -11.57 23.42
C GLU A 184 7.10 -10.47 23.28
N SER A 185 7.54 -9.29 22.84
CA SER A 185 6.65 -8.17 22.52
C SER A 185 6.53 -8.03 21.00
N VAL A 186 5.33 -7.70 20.51
CA VAL A 186 5.06 -7.39 19.10
C VAL A 186 4.83 -5.90 18.95
N VAL A 187 5.47 -5.27 17.97
CA VAL A 187 5.21 -3.86 17.61
C VAL A 187 4.71 -3.82 16.18
N LEU A 188 3.45 -3.39 15.99
CA LEU A 188 2.89 -3.14 14.66
C LEU A 188 3.33 -1.77 14.18
N VAL A 189 4.11 -1.72 13.10
CA VAL A 189 4.56 -0.46 12.50
C VAL A 189 3.83 -0.26 11.18
N ALA A 190 3.09 0.84 11.07
CA ALA A 190 2.49 1.29 9.81
C ALA A 190 3.13 2.60 9.37
N HIS A 191 2.98 2.95 8.09
CA HIS A 191 3.36 4.29 7.61
C HIS A 191 2.51 5.35 8.33
N GLY A 192 1.19 5.19 8.30
CA GLY A 192 0.26 6.21 8.78
C GLY A 192 -0.12 7.19 7.68
N PRO A 193 -1.00 8.15 7.98
CA PRO A 193 -1.45 9.14 7.00
C PRO A 193 -0.39 10.21 6.78
N VAL A 194 -0.44 10.87 5.62
CA VAL A 194 0.33 12.10 5.40
C VAL A 194 -0.29 13.24 6.21
N ASP A 195 -1.62 13.31 6.24
CA ASP A 195 -2.38 14.35 6.96
C ASP A 195 -2.58 14.02 8.46
N ASP A 196 -2.28 14.99 9.33
CA ASP A 196 -2.51 14.91 10.77
C ASP A 196 -3.98 14.70 11.12
N ALA A 197 -4.91 15.27 10.34
CA ALA A 197 -6.34 15.12 10.59
C ALA A 197 -6.83 13.66 10.44
N ALA A 198 -6.10 12.82 9.69
CA ALA A 198 -6.39 11.41 9.53
C ALA A 198 -5.74 10.52 10.60
N LEU A 199 -4.79 11.06 11.39
CA LEU A 199 -4.01 10.29 12.36
C LEU A 199 -4.88 9.57 13.40
N PRO A 200 -5.87 10.21 14.06
CA PRO A 200 -6.67 9.55 15.10
C PRO A 200 -7.38 8.29 14.58
N ALA A 201 -8.06 8.40 13.44
CA ALA A 201 -8.75 7.27 12.83
C ALA A 201 -7.79 6.14 12.42
N TRP A 202 -6.58 6.49 11.97
CA TRP A 202 -5.56 5.50 11.63
C TRP A 202 -5.03 4.77 12.86
N THR A 203 -4.81 5.51 13.96
CA THR A 203 -4.39 4.91 15.23
C THR A 203 -5.49 4.08 15.88
N ASP A 204 -6.77 4.41 15.70
CA ASP A 204 -7.89 3.59 16.17
C ASP A 204 -7.90 2.22 15.46
N THR A 205 -7.68 2.20 14.14
CA THR A 205 -7.53 0.95 13.37
C THR A 205 -6.37 0.10 13.89
N LEU A 206 -5.21 0.72 14.12
CA LEU A 206 -4.03 0.00 14.66
C LEU A 206 -4.27 -0.50 16.08
N ALA A 207 -4.95 0.28 16.91
CA ALA A 207 -5.31 -0.11 18.27
C ALA A 207 -6.24 -1.33 18.26
N ALA A 208 -7.26 -1.34 17.39
CA ALA A 208 -8.18 -2.46 17.23
C ALA A 208 -7.46 -3.75 16.76
N LEU A 209 -6.56 -3.63 15.78
CA LEU A 209 -5.74 -4.76 15.32
C LEU A 209 -4.81 -5.27 16.42
N CYS A 210 -4.11 -4.38 17.13
CA CYS A 210 -3.26 -4.73 18.27
C CYS A 210 -4.04 -5.45 19.37
N ALA A 211 -5.25 -4.97 19.69
CA ALA A 211 -6.09 -5.60 20.71
C ALA A 211 -6.42 -7.05 20.34
N ARG A 212 -6.78 -7.32 19.07
CA ARG A 212 -7.06 -8.68 18.57
C ARG A 212 -5.82 -9.57 18.59
N VAL A 213 -4.69 -9.07 18.08
CA VAL A 213 -3.42 -9.82 18.08
C VAL A 213 -2.99 -10.15 19.52
N ARG A 214 -3.19 -9.22 20.47
CA ARG A 214 -2.90 -9.44 21.88
C ARG A 214 -3.80 -10.51 22.48
N SER A 215 -5.12 -10.44 22.24
CA SER A 215 -6.07 -11.39 22.82
C SER A 215 -5.86 -12.83 22.31
N GLU A 216 -5.42 -12.98 21.06
CA GLU A 216 -5.30 -14.30 20.42
C GLU A 216 -3.85 -14.85 20.43
N GLY A 217 -2.84 -13.98 20.53
CA GLY A 217 -1.44 -14.34 20.34
C GLY A 217 -0.66 -14.71 21.59
N ALA A 218 -1.19 -14.43 22.79
CA ALA A 218 -0.49 -14.65 24.07
C ALA A 218 0.91 -14.00 24.15
N PHE A 219 1.13 -12.93 23.38
CA PHE A 219 2.37 -12.16 23.47
C PHE A 219 2.42 -11.39 24.80
N ARG A 220 3.63 -11.21 25.35
CA ARG A 220 3.85 -10.41 26.57
C ARG A 220 3.23 -9.01 26.43
N GLU A 221 3.41 -8.43 25.25
CA GLU A 221 2.92 -7.11 24.90
C GLU A 221 2.69 -7.03 23.40
N VAL A 222 1.67 -6.26 23.02
CA VAL A 222 1.45 -5.86 21.63
C VAL A 222 1.20 -4.36 21.63
N SER A 223 2.02 -3.61 20.89
CA SER A 223 1.92 -2.16 20.74
C SER A 223 1.96 -1.77 19.26
N TYR A 224 1.68 -0.51 18.95
CA TYR A 224 1.71 0.00 17.58
C TYR A 224 2.42 1.34 17.49
N GLY A 225 2.91 1.66 16.30
CA GLY A 225 3.48 2.96 15.96
C GLY A 225 3.26 3.30 14.48
N VAL A 226 3.34 4.59 14.18
CA VAL A 226 3.32 5.10 12.80
C VAL A 226 4.67 5.73 12.46
N LEU A 227 5.15 5.49 11.24
CA LEU A 227 6.36 6.09 10.69
C LEU A 227 5.96 7.03 9.55
N ARG A 228 5.91 8.33 9.87
CA ARG A 228 5.41 9.39 8.97
C ARG A 228 6.53 10.36 8.59
N ASP A 229 7.54 9.88 7.88
CA ASP A 229 8.68 10.69 7.42
C ASP A 229 8.31 11.70 6.33
N ASP A 230 7.15 11.53 5.69
CA ASP A 230 6.57 12.38 4.67
C ASP A 230 5.44 13.31 5.18
N ALA A 231 5.14 13.29 6.48
CA ALA A 231 4.06 14.08 7.06
C ALA A 231 4.27 15.58 6.78
N VAL A 232 3.24 16.21 6.24
CA VAL A 232 3.18 17.67 6.13
C VAL A 232 2.69 18.20 7.48
N SER A 233 3.61 18.26 8.44
CA SER A 233 3.35 18.77 9.78
C SER A 233 2.68 20.15 9.73
N SER A 234 1.55 20.29 10.41
CA SER A 234 0.95 21.60 10.70
C SER A 234 1.74 22.39 11.77
N SER A 235 2.65 21.71 12.48
CA SER A 235 3.60 22.34 13.40
C SER A 235 4.86 22.84 12.67
N PRO A 236 5.42 24.00 13.06
CA PRO A 236 6.71 24.44 12.54
C PRO A 236 7.78 23.39 12.87
N PRO A 237 8.80 23.21 12.01
CA PRO A 237 9.89 22.29 12.31
C PRO A 237 10.48 22.63 13.69
N PRO A 238 10.89 21.63 14.49
CA PRO A 238 11.52 21.89 15.76
C PRO A 238 12.71 22.82 15.50
N ARG A 239 12.68 24.02 16.09
CA ARG A 239 13.86 24.88 16.12
C ARG A 239 14.93 24.07 16.83
N GLU A 240 16.09 23.89 16.21
CA GLU A 240 17.27 23.38 16.90
C GLU A 240 17.63 24.37 18.02
N SER A 241 17.02 24.19 19.18
CA SER A 241 17.49 24.80 20.41
C SER A 241 18.64 23.95 20.90
N THR A 242 19.85 24.30 20.47
CA THR A 242 21.06 24.02 21.24
C THR A 242 20.89 24.66 22.62
N THR A 243 20.44 23.90 23.59
CA THR A 243 20.59 24.24 25.00
C THR A 243 20.95 22.98 25.77
N THR A 244 22.27 22.81 25.88
CA THR A 244 22.92 22.08 26.96
C THR A 244 22.41 22.59 28.30
N THR A 245 21.68 21.75 29.05
CA THR A 245 22.00 21.49 30.46
C THR A 245 21.45 20.13 30.85
N ALA A 246 22.33 19.15 31.05
CA ALA A 246 21.99 17.87 31.65
C ALA A 246 21.72 18.06 33.15
N THR A 247 20.62 17.49 33.65
CA THR A 247 20.45 17.13 35.05
C THR A 247 20.18 15.62 35.08
N PRO A 248 20.98 14.81 35.80
CA PRO A 248 20.83 13.36 35.77
C PRO A 248 19.61 12.92 36.59
N PRO A 249 18.80 11.95 36.11
CA PRO A 249 17.82 11.29 36.96
C PRO A 249 18.50 10.29 37.90
N THR A 250 18.04 10.32 39.14
CA THR A 250 18.41 9.48 40.27
C THR A 250 18.17 7.99 39.97
N ALA A 251 19.09 7.15 40.43
CA ALA A 251 19.05 5.70 40.28
C ALA A 251 17.82 5.05 40.92
N GLY A 252 17.16 4.13 40.20
CA GLY A 252 16.08 3.33 40.76
C GLY A 252 15.17 2.67 39.72
N SER A 253 15.71 1.79 38.87
CA SER A 253 14.89 0.79 38.17
C SER A 253 15.79 -0.35 37.68
N THR A 254 15.53 -1.54 38.21
CA THR A 254 16.19 -2.80 37.88
C THR A 254 15.91 -3.16 36.42
N SER A 255 16.97 -3.13 35.62
CA SER A 255 16.99 -3.60 34.22
C SER A 255 16.66 -5.09 34.15
N THR A 256 15.46 -5.44 33.67
CA THR A 256 15.21 -6.76 33.10
C THR A 256 15.62 -6.75 31.64
N ASN A 257 16.65 -7.53 31.34
CA ASN A 257 17.23 -7.78 30.02
C ASN A 257 16.13 -8.20 29.02
N THR A 258 15.60 -7.23 28.26
CA THR A 258 14.58 -7.46 27.23
C THR A 258 15.31 -7.59 25.90
N SER A 259 15.27 -8.79 25.31
CA SER A 259 15.76 -9.00 23.95
C SER A 259 14.72 -8.44 22.97
N CYS A 260 14.81 -7.16 22.64
CA CYS A 260 14.09 -6.60 21.50
C CYS A 260 14.76 -7.10 20.21
N ARG A 261 14.05 -7.90 19.43
CA ARG A 261 14.42 -8.21 18.04
C ARG A 261 13.54 -7.37 17.11
N ALA A 262 14.09 -6.27 16.61
CA ALA A 262 13.52 -5.60 15.44
C ALA A 262 13.93 -6.39 14.20
N PHE A 263 12.97 -6.85 13.41
CA PHE A 263 13.22 -7.44 12.10
C PHE A 263 12.65 -6.49 11.05
N MET A 264 13.53 -5.85 10.29
CA MET A 264 13.19 -4.97 9.18
C MET A 264 13.56 -5.71 7.90
N GLU A 265 12.63 -5.81 6.95
CA GLU A 265 12.85 -6.54 5.71
C GLU A 265 14.01 -5.89 4.90
N PRO A 266 15.04 -6.63 4.44
CA PRO A 266 16.23 -6.01 3.84
C PRO A 266 16.06 -5.43 2.43
N SER A 267 14.85 -5.36 1.86
CA SER A 267 14.65 -5.05 0.45
C SER A 267 14.58 -3.55 0.11
N LEU A 268 14.57 -2.65 1.10
CA LEU A 268 14.47 -1.20 0.86
C LEU A 268 15.58 -0.40 1.54
N TRP A 269 16.82 -0.58 1.09
CA TRP A 269 17.84 0.49 1.08
C TRP A 269 19.01 0.06 0.21
N ARG A 270 19.11 0.60 -1.01
CA ARG A 270 20.38 0.59 -1.74
C ARG A 270 21.04 1.94 -1.53
N THR A 271 22.17 1.87 -0.82
CA THR A 271 23.05 2.95 -0.43
C THR A 271 23.50 3.82 -1.60
N ARG A 272 23.51 5.13 -1.36
CA ARG A 272 24.26 6.15 -2.10
C ARG A 272 25.70 5.67 -2.34
N THR A 273 26.05 5.42 -3.59
CA THR A 273 27.44 5.13 -3.99
C THR A 273 28.24 6.43 -4.04
N SER A 274 29.24 6.57 -3.17
CA SER A 274 30.38 7.49 -3.39
C SER A 274 31.55 6.67 -3.96
N PRO A 275 32.19 7.08 -5.07
CA PRO A 275 33.27 6.32 -5.67
C PRO A 275 34.62 6.80 -5.12
N ARG A 276 35.31 5.96 -4.32
CA ARG A 276 36.78 5.93 -4.22
C ARG A 276 37.26 4.73 -3.38
N CYS A 277 38.21 3.98 -3.96
CA CYS A 277 38.94 2.82 -3.43
C CYS A 277 38.11 1.54 -3.18
N GLY A 278 38.44 0.35 -3.69
CA GLY A 278 39.65 -0.12 -4.36
C GLY A 278 40.02 -1.53 -3.89
N ARG A 279 39.41 -2.55 -4.53
CA ARG A 279 39.86 -3.95 -4.70
C ARG A 279 39.98 -4.94 -3.50
N ARG A 280 39.34 -6.10 -3.75
CA ARG A 280 39.73 -7.52 -3.52
C ARG A 280 39.65 -8.11 -2.10
N LEU A 281 38.71 -9.05 -1.88
CA LEU A 281 38.94 -10.50 -1.96
C LEU A 281 37.66 -11.28 -1.60
N CYS A 282 37.33 -12.29 -2.41
CA CYS A 282 36.31 -13.28 -2.12
C CYS A 282 36.78 -14.18 -0.97
N SER A 283 36.00 -14.28 0.11
CA SER A 283 35.88 -15.50 0.91
C SER A 283 34.65 -15.39 1.82
N TRP A 284 33.81 -16.42 1.82
CA TRP A 284 32.75 -16.61 2.81
C TRP A 284 33.36 -17.01 4.16
N PRO A 285 32.82 -16.54 5.28
CA PRO A 285 32.83 -17.35 6.49
C PRO A 285 31.43 -17.57 7.07
N ARG A 286 31.19 -18.80 7.54
CA ARG A 286 30.20 -19.16 8.57
C ARG A 286 30.33 -18.22 9.76
N TRP A 287 29.24 -17.66 10.26
CA TRP A 287 29.26 -16.87 11.48
C TRP A 287 28.93 -17.72 12.71
N ALA A 288 29.95 -17.83 13.55
CA ALA A 288 29.90 -18.32 14.91
C ALA A 288 29.06 -17.38 15.80
N THR A 289 28.32 -17.97 16.72
CA THR A 289 27.69 -17.29 17.86
C THR A 289 28.75 -16.69 18.79
N THR A 290 28.91 -15.38 18.81
CA THR A 290 29.65 -14.67 19.87
C THR A 290 28.71 -14.26 20.99
N ARG A 291 28.89 -14.92 22.14
CA ARG A 291 28.22 -14.68 23.42
C ARG A 291 29.08 -13.66 24.19
N LYS A 292 28.59 -12.44 24.44
CA LYS A 292 29.29 -11.48 25.32
C LYS A 292 28.60 -11.48 26.69
N VAL A 293 29.22 -12.15 27.65
CA VAL A 293 28.84 -12.11 29.07
C VAL A 293 29.66 -10.97 29.72
N MET A 294 29.00 -9.96 30.27
CA MET A 294 29.64 -8.95 31.13
C MET A 294 29.46 -9.40 32.59
N SER A 295 30.56 -9.64 33.29
CA SER A 295 30.59 -9.84 34.74
C SER A 295 30.55 -8.48 35.47
N PRO A 296 29.94 -8.38 36.66
CA PRO A 296 29.88 -7.14 37.44
C PRO A 296 31.22 -6.83 38.13
N PRO A 297 31.49 -5.56 38.49
CA PRO A 297 32.73 -5.17 39.16
C PRO A 297 32.74 -5.62 40.63
N SER A 298 33.90 -6.06 41.10
CA SER A 298 34.20 -6.27 42.52
C SER A 298 34.33 -4.93 43.25
N SER A 299 33.85 -4.94 44.50
CA SER A 299 33.90 -3.92 45.56
C SER A 299 35.06 -2.94 45.53
#